data_AF-A0A0C5QH38-F1
#
_entry.id   AF-A0A0C5QH38-F1
#
_cell.length_a   1.000
_cell.length_b   1.000
_cell.length_c   1.000
_cell.angle_alpha   90.00
_cell.angle_beta   90.00
_cell.angle_gamma   90.00
#
_symmetry.space_group_name_H-M   'P 1'
#
loop_
_entity.id
_entity.type
_entity.pdbx_description
1 polymer ?
#
loop_
_entity_poly.entity_id
_entity_poly.type
_entity_poly.pdbx_seq_one_letter_code
_entity_poly.pdbx_strand_id
1 'polypeptide(L)'
;LDHSDEVIVNAETDHFDTIYTYAKKTHHKVYTYSRQMFTSEESAIHESRFTVVKSEFNEMIGSYRLNVPGDFNESNAMAAMMLVSFAGVKHQAMVKGLDEVFIPGRMLSLPINGHGVAFVDYAHNFVSMQALLSFAQAQYPNGRVLVVVGSPGNKGV
;
A
#
# COMPACT_ATOMS: atom_id res chain seq x y z
N LEU A 1 -20.70 -4.83 3.10
CA LEU A 1 -20.87 -5.21 4.52
C LEU A 1 -21.93 -6.28 4.66
N ASP A 2 -23.12 -6.11 4.08
CA ASP A 2 -24.22 -7.11 4.23
C ASP A 2 -23.98 -8.48 3.58
N HIS A 3 -22.87 -8.65 2.86
CA HIS A 3 -22.50 -9.87 2.15
C HIS A 3 -21.08 -10.34 2.50
N SER A 4 -20.58 -9.98 3.69
CA SER A 4 -19.30 -10.43 4.22
C SER A 4 -19.50 -11.24 5.49
N ASP A 5 -18.68 -12.27 5.71
CA ASP A 5 -18.64 -12.97 7.01
C ASP A 5 -17.84 -12.17 8.04
N GLU A 6 -16.76 -11.53 7.59
CA GLU A 6 -15.83 -10.77 8.42
C GLU A 6 -15.63 -9.36 7.85
N VAL A 7 -15.45 -8.38 8.75
CA VAL A 7 -15.27 -6.97 8.37
C VAL A 7 -13.99 -6.42 8.99
N ILE A 8 -13.13 -5.85 8.15
CA ILE A 8 -11.97 -5.05 8.53
C ILE A 8 -12.22 -3.60 8.11
N VAL A 9 -12.01 -2.65 9.01
CA VAL A 9 -12.20 -1.21 8.75
C VAL A 9 -10.91 -0.44 9.02
N ASN A 10 -10.53 0.45 8.11
CA ASN A 10 -9.49 1.45 8.40
C ASN A 10 -10.03 2.45 9.44
N ALA A 11 -9.44 2.51 10.62
CA ALA A 11 -9.85 3.42 11.69
C ALA A 11 -9.53 4.90 11.41
N GLU A 12 -8.77 5.18 10.36
CA GLU A 12 -8.36 6.53 9.94
C GLU A 12 -9.20 7.08 8.77
N THR A 13 -10.26 6.37 8.36
CA THR A 13 -11.17 6.87 7.32
C THR A 13 -12.08 7.99 7.85
N ASP A 14 -12.33 9.02 7.04
CA ASP A 14 -13.20 10.16 7.38
C ASP A 14 -14.62 9.74 7.75
N HIS A 15 -15.05 8.55 7.33
CA HIS A 15 -16.37 7.99 7.59
C HIS A 15 -16.34 6.85 8.62
N PHE A 16 -15.33 6.79 9.49
CA PHE A 16 -15.12 5.67 10.40
C PHE A 16 -16.36 5.38 11.25
N ASP A 17 -16.89 6.39 11.96
CA ASP A 17 -18.03 6.21 12.85
C ASP A 17 -19.27 5.66 12.13
N THR A 18 -19.52 6.12 10.91
CA THR A 18 -20.66 5.67 10.10
C THR A 18 -20.47 4.21 9.67
N ILE A 19 -19.30 3.88 9.12
CA ILE A 19 -18.98 2.53 8.63
C ILE A 19 -18.96 1.54 9.79
N TYR A 20 -18.27 1.88 10.87
CA TYR A 20 -18.10 1.04 12.05
C TYR A 20 -19.43 0.79 12.77
N THR A 21 -20.25 1.84 12.96
CA THR A 21 -21.59 1.71 13.56
C THR A 21 -22.49 0.83 12.71
N TYR A 22 -22.43 0.97 11.39
CA TYR A 22 -23.22 0.12 10.50
C TYR A 22 -22.74 -1.34 10.53
N ALA A 23 -21.44 -1.58 10.44
CA ALA A 23 -20.87 -2.93 10.49
C ALA A 23 -21.24 -3.67 11.79
N LYS A 24 -21.25 -2.97 12.95
CA LYS A 24 -21.66 -3.53 14.24
C LYS A 24 -23.12 -3.95 14.33
N LYS A 25 -24.00 -3.49 13.43
CA LYS A 25 -25.40 -3.93 13.40
C LYS A 25 -25.53 -5.36 12.88
N THR A 26 -24.64 -5.76 11.98
CA THR A 26 -24.72 -7.00 11.22
C THR A 26 -23.62 -8.01 11.57
N HIS A 27 -22.53 -7.57 12.20
CA HIS A 27 -21.37 -8.40 12.53
C HIS A 27 -21.08 -8.38 14.03
N HIS A 28 -20.89 -9.57 14.62
CA HIS A 28 -20.52 -9.72 16.03
C HIS A 28 -19.16 -9.09 16.34
N LYS A 29 -18.22 -9.19 15.40
CA LYS A 29 -16.88 -8.60 15.51
C LYS A 29 -16.58 -7.76 14.28
N VAL A 30 -15.98 -6.60 14.51
CA VAL A 30 -15.48 -5.69 13.47
C VAL A 30 -14.03 -5.42 13.80
N TYR A 31 -13.14 -5.86 12.91
CA TYR A 31 -11.70 -5.69 13.05
C TYR A 31 -11.30 -4.31 12.53
N THR A 32 -10.23 -3.74 13.09
CA THR A 32 -9.75 -2.43 12.67
C THR A 32 -8.24 -2.39 12.52
N TYR A 33 -7.76 -1.55 11.60
CA TYR A 33 -6.34 -1.20 11.50
C TYR A 33 -6.14 0.31 11.43
N SER A 34 -4.97 0.78 11.85
CA SER A 34 -4.53 2.17 11.74
C SER A 34 -3.01 2.28 11.77
N ARG A 35 -2.47 3.46 11.45
CA ARG A 35 -1.03 3.77 11.58
C ARG A 35 -0.50 3.69 13.00
N GLN A 36 -1.34 3.65 14.03
CA GLN A 36 -0.88 3.45 15.41
C GLN A 36 -0.43 2.00 15.69
N MET A 37 -0.72 1.07 14.76
CA MET A 37 -0.44 -0.36 14.92
C MET A 37 0.92 -0.77 14.36
N PHE A 38 1.59 0.11 13.63
CA PHE A 38 2.90 -0.14 13.06
C PHE A 38 3.77 1.12 13.11
N THR A 39 5.08 0.92 13.07
CA THR A 39 6.06 1.99 12.94
C THR A 39 6.65 1.91 11.54
N SER A 40 6.53 3.00 10.77
CA SER A 40 7.28 3.15 9.51
C SER A 40 8.73 3.44 9.85
N GLU A 41 9.65 2.59 9.40
CA GLU A 41 11.09 2.71 9.62
C GLU A 41 11.75 3.42 8.44
N GLU A 42 11.31 3.09 7.23
CA GLU A 42 11.79 3.68 5.99
C GLU A 42 10.65 3.68 4.97
N SER A 43 10.20 4.86 4.56
CA SER A 43 9.38 5.00 3.34
C SER A 43 10.28 5.58 2.26
N ALA A 44 11.18 4.76 1.74
CA ALA A 44 12.08 5.15 0.66
C ALA A 44 11.33 5.22 -0.67
N ILE A 45 12.04 5.69 -1.69
CA ILE A 45 11.46 5.94 -3.00
C ILE A 45 11.18 4.63 -3.78
N HIS A 46 11.76 3.49 -3.37
CA HIS A 46 11.63 2.17 -4.03
C HIS A 46 10.91 1.11 -3.20
N GLU A 47 10.99 1.22 -1.89
CA GLU A 47 10.50 0.23 -0.95
C GLU A 47 10.07 0.93 0.33
N SER A 48 9.24 0.23 1.09
CA SER A 48 8.89 0.61 2.45
C SER A 48 9.30 -0.49 3.42
N ARG A 49 9.72 -0.10 4.62
CA ARG A 49 9.99 -0.98 5.76
C ARG A 49 9.20 -0.49 6.95
N PHE A 50 8.48 -1.42 7.57
CA PHE A 50 7.65 -1.13 8.72
C PHE A 50 7.62 -2.32 9.67
N THR A 51 7.43 -2.02 10.95
CA THR A 51 7.27 -3.04 12.00
C THR A 51 5.87 -2.93 12.59
N VAL A 52 5.11 -4.02 12.49
CA VAL A 52 3.79 -4.13 13.15
C VAL A 52 4.04 -4.41 14.64
N VAL A 53 3.66 -3.44 15.47
CA VAL A 53 3.86 -3.49 16.93
C VAL A 53 2.62 -3.99 17.67
N LYS A 54 1.44 -3.92 17.02
CA LYS A 54 0.18 -4.35 17.60
C LYS A 54 -0.75 -4.89 16.51
N SER A 55 -1.39 -6.03 16.79
CA SER A 55 -2.45 -6.60 15.95
C SER A 55 -3.30 -7.54 16.78
N GLU A 56 -4.55 -7.74 16.36
CA GLU A 56 -5.38 -8.83 16.90
C GLU A 56 -4.92 -10.20 16.38
N PHE A 57 -4.11 -10.23 15.32
CA PHE A 57 -3.51 -11.43 14.76
C PHE A 57 -2.01 -11.46 15.11
N ASN A 58 -1.62 -12.35 16.03
CA ASN A 58 -0.24 -12.42 16.52
C ASN A 58 0.77 -12.73 15.40
N GLU A 59 0.35 -13.47 14.37
CA GLU A 59 1.15 -13.77 13.18
C GLU A 59 1.57 -12.52 12.39
N MET A 60 0.86 -11.41 12.57
CA MET A 60 1.22 -10.14 11.93
C MET A 60 2.33 -9.40 12.66
N ILE A 61 2.59 -9.66 13.95
CA ILE A 61 3.60 -8.93 14.71
C ILE A 61 5.00 -9.22 14.14
N GLY A 62 5.75 -8.17 13.81
CA GLY A 62 7.10 -8.29 13.26
C GLY A 62 7.40 -7.27 12.17
N SER A 63 8.58 -7.40 11.58
CA SER A 63 9.09 -6.48 10.56
C SER A 63 8.79 -6.97 9.15
N TYR A 64 8.45 -6.04 8.27
CA TYR A 64 8.13 -6.30 6.88
C TYR A 64 8.90 -5.35 5.96
N ARG A 65 9.27 -5.87 4.79
CA ARG A 65 9.64 -5.06 3.65
C ARG A 65 8.52 -5.15 2.63
N LEU A 66 8.15 -4.02 2.06
CA LEU A 66 7.24 -3.89 0.95
C LEU A 66 8.03 -3.35 -0.24
N ASN A 67 8.04 -4.07 -1.35
CA ASN A 67 8.74 -3.66 -2.57
C ASN A 67 8.00 -2.56 -3.38
N VAL A 68 7.01 -1.91 -2.75
CA VAL A 68 6.30 -0.75 -3.27
C VAL A 68 6.43 0.37 -2.22
N PRO A 69 6.81 1.58 -2.62
CA PRO A 69 7.03 2.66 -1.67
C PRO A 69 5.73 3.31 -1.20
N GLY A 70 5.86 4.12 -0.16
CA GLY A 70 4.79 4.98 0.33
C GLY A 70 4.09 4.42 1.56
N ASP A 71 3.90 5.30 2.53
CA ASP A 71 3.22 5.07 3.80
C ASP A 71 1.77 4.58 3.64
N PHE A 72 1.07 5.02 2.59
CA PHE A 72 -0.26 4.51 2.25
C PHE A 72 -0.24 3.02 1.84
N ASN A 73 0.87 2.55 1.26
CA ASN A 73 1.02 1.13 0.92
C ASN A 73 1.31 0.27 2.15
N GLU A 74 1.93 0.81 3.20
CA GLU A 74 2.02 0.14 4.52
C GLU A 74 0.63 -0.09 5.12
N SER A 75 -0.24 0.93 5.02
CA SER A 75 -1.65 0.83 5.44
C SER A 75 -2.40 -0.23 4.61
N ASN A 76 -2.19 -0.28 3.29
CA ASN A 76 -2.75 -1.33 2.44
C ASN A 76 -2.21 -2.73 2.80
N ALA A 77 -0.92 -2.83 3.12
CA ALA A 77 -0.29 -4.07 3.55
C ALA A 77 -0.90 -4.57 4.86
N MET A 78 -1.21 -3.69 5.82
CA MET A 78 -1.95 -4.05 7.04
C MET A 78 -3.30 -4.69 6.72
N ALA A 79 -4.08 -4.08 5.83
CA ALA A 79 -5.36 -4.64 5.41
C ALA A 79 -5.20 -6.02 4.75
N ALA A 80 -4.25 -6.17 3.83
CA ALA A 80 -3.96 -7.44 3.16
C ALA A 80 -3.52 -8.54 4.13
N MET A 81 -2.64 -8.20 5.09
CA MET A 81 -2.16 -9.13 6.11
C MET A 81 -3.29 -9.58 7.05
N MET A 82 -4.20 -8.68 7.44
CA MET A 82 -5.38 -9.06 8.23
C MET A 82 -6.31 -10.01 7.45
N LEU A 83 -6.52 -9.75 6.16
CA LEU A 83 -7.33 -10.62 5.30
C LEU A 83 -6.76 -12.05 5.24
N VAL A 84 -5.46 -12.19 4.98
CA VAL A 84 -4.83 -13.53 4.91
C VAL A 84 -4.67 -14.19 6.28
N SER A 85 -4.71 -13.42 7.37
CA SER A 85 -4.70 -13.98 8.73
C SER A 85 -5.97 -14.79 9.02
N PHE A 86 -7.12 -14.43 8.46
CA PHE A 86 -8.33 -15.25 8.56
C PHE A 86 -8.17 -16.62 7.89
N ALA A 87 -7.31 -16.73 6.88
CA ALA A 87 -6.96 -17.99 6.22
C ALA A 87 -5.84 -18.75 6.96
N GLY A 88 -5.39 -18.29 8.12
CA GLY A 88 -4.36 -18.95 8.92
C GLY A 88 -2.93 -18.81 8.38
N VAL A 89 -2.70 -17.85 7.47
CA VAL A 89 -1.36 -17.58 6.92
C VAL A 89 -0.41 -17.16 8.04
N LYS A 90 0.82 -17.70 7.99
CA LYS A 90 1.85 -17.43 9.02
C LYS A 90 2.76 -16.28 8.62
N HIS A 91 3.37 -15.66 9.63
CA HIS A 91 4.27 -14.51 9.51
C HIS A 91 5.25 -14.63 8.33
N GLN A 92 5.96 -15.77 8.22
CA GLN A 92 6.95 -15.98 7.16
C GLN A 92 6.37 -15.89 5.74
N ALA A 93 5.12 -16.34 5.55
CA ALA A 93 4.45 -16.24 4.26
C ALA A 93 3.96 -14.82 3.97
N MET A 94 3.55 -14.06 5.00
CA MET A 94 3.23 -12.63 4.87
C MET A 94 4.47 -11.82 4.48
N VAL A 95 5.59 -12.05 5.17
CA VAL A 95 6.89 -11.43 4.86
C VAL A 95 7.26 -11.70 3.40
N LYS A 96 7.27 -12.97 2.97
CA LYS A 96 7.57 -13.33 1.59
C LYS A 96 6.60 -12.68 0.60
N GLY A 97 5.30 -12.70 0.89
CA GLY A 97 4.27 -12.16 0.01
C GLY A 97 4.44 -10.65 -0.23
N LEU A 98 4.72 -9.87 0.82
CA LEU A 98 4.95 -8.44 0.70
C LEU A 98 6.31 -8.10 0.07
N ASP A 99 7.31 -8.98 0.23
CA ASP A 99 8.63 -8.81 -0.37
C ASP A 99 8.62 -8.98 -1.90
N GLU A 100 7.79 -9.91 -2.38
CA GLU A 100 7.74 -10.33 -3.78
C GLU A 100 6.51 -9.79 -4.53
N VAL A 101 5.62 -9.03 -3.87
CA VAL A 101 4.35 -8.57 -4.48
C VAL A 101 4.61 -7.77 -5.75
N PHE A 102 3.86 -8.04 -6.80
CA PHE A 102 3.89 -7.26 -8.03
C PHE A 102 2.51 -6.73 -8.33
N ILE A 103 2.37 -5.41 -8.42
CA ILE A 103 1.10 -4.74 -8.70
C ILE A 103 1.19 -4.10 -10.08
N PRO A 104 0.49 -4.63 -11.10
CA PRO A 104 0.46 -4.03 -12.43
C PRO A 104 0.09 -2.55 -12.37
N GLY A 105 0.95 -1.69 -12.95
CA GLY A 105 0.72 -0.24 -12.98
C GLY A 105 1.10 0.51 -11.70
N ARG A 106 1.79 -0.11 -10.73
CA ARG A 106 2.45 0.58 -9.61
C ARG A 106 3.95 0.38 -9.72
N MET A 107 4.66 1.43 -10.10
CA MET A 107 6.12 1.48 -10.23
C MET A 107 6.73 0.35 -11.07
N LEU A 108 6.03 -0.04 -12.13
CA LEU A 108 6.52 -1.02 -13.07
C LEU A 108 7.76 -0.48 -13.78
N SER A 109 8.91 -1.08 -13.49
CA SER A 109 10.20 -0.72 -14.08
C SER A 109 10.51 -1.63 -15.27
N LEU A 110 10.68 -1.03 -16.45
CA LEU A 110 10.95 -1.70 -17.72
C LEU A 110 12.31 -1.24 -18.26
N PRO A 111 13.38 -2.02 -18.08
CA PRO A 111 14.67 -1.72 -18.69
C PRO A 111 14.56 -1.68 -20.22
N ILE A 112 15.08 -0.62 -20.82
CA ILE A 112 15.17 -0.46 -22.27
C ILE A 112 16.64 -0.54 -22.65
N ASN A 113 17.01 -1.62 -23.35
CA ASN A 113 18.39 -1.86 -23.78
C ASN A 113 18.95 -0.62 -24.52
N GLY A 114 20.06 -0.08 -24.00
CA GLY A 114 20.72 1.11 -24.56
C GLY A 114 20.05 2.47 -24.26
N HIS A 115 18.90 2.51 -23.58
CA HIS A 115 18.10 3.73 -23.41
C HIS A 115 17.64 4.03 -21.97
N GLY A 116 17.94 3.16 -21.00
CA GLY A 116 17.65 3.39 -19.58
C GLY A 116 16.47 2.54 -19.08
N VAL A 117 15.57 3.13 -18.29
CA VAL A 117 14.41 2.44 -17.70
C VAL A 117 13.15 3.28 -17.92
N ALA A 118 12.08 2.64 -18.39
CA ALA A 118 10.74 3.23 -18.37
C ALA A 118 10.02 2.84 -17.08
N PHE A 119 9.40 3.82 -16.42
CA PHE A 119 8.56 3.60 -15.25
C PHE A 119 7.10 3.80 -15.65
N VAL A 120 6.24 2.83 -15.34
CA VAL A 120 4.79 2.91 -15.56
C VAL A 120 4.08 2.93 -14.21
N ASP A 121 3.37 4.02 -13.91
CA ASP A 121 2.62 4.20 -12.67
C ASP A 121 1.24 4.84 -12.90
N TYR A 122 0.28 4.47 -12.05
CA TYR A 122 -1.07 5.04 -12.00
C TYR A 122 -1.17 6.32 -11.13
N ALA A 123 -0.06 7.01 -10.91
CA ALA A 123 0.01 8.29 -10.24
C ALA A 123 -0.86 9.32 -10.99
N HIS A 124 -1.87 9.86 -10.31
CA HIS A 124 -2.83 10.82 -10.89
C HIS A 124 -3.18 11.94 -9.91
N ASN A 125 -2.41 12.07 -8.83
CA ASN A 125 -2.50 13.19 -7.90
C ASN A 125 -1.11 13.81 -7.69
N PHE A 126 -1.07 15.05 -7.17
CA PHE A 126 0.16 15.81 -7.01
C PHE A 126 1.25 15.06 -6.24
N VAL A 127 0.90 14.49 -5.08
CA VAL A 127 1.86 13.80 -4.20
C VAL A 127 2.44 12.56 -4.88
N SER A 128 1.60 11.74 -5.50
CA SER A 128 2.04 10.53 -6.23
C SER A 128 2.93 10.87 -7.43
N MET A 129 2.59 11.92 -8.18
CA MET A 129 3.39 12.37 -9.32
C MET A 129 4.74 12.92 -8.88
N GLN A 130 4.78 13.71 -7.82
CA GLN A 130 6.03 14.25 -7.28
C GLN A 130 6.96 13.13 -6.82
N ALA A 131 6.46 12.15 -6.08
CA ALA A 131 7.23 10.99 -5.62
C ALA A 131 7.82 10.20 -6.81
N LEU A 132 7.01 9.91 -7.83
CA LEU A 132 7.44 9.19 -9.03
C LEU A 132 8.51 9.95 -9.84
N LEU A 133 8.39 11.27 -9.98
CA LEU A 133 9.36 12.05 -10.75
C LEU A 133 10.68 12.21 -9.98
N SER A 134 10.62 12.44 -8.67
CA SER A 134 11.81 12.48 -7.81
C SER A 134 12.57 11.16 -7.83
N PHE A 135 11.82 10.05 -7.78
CA PHE A 135 12.35 8.70 -7.95
C PHE A 135 13.13 8.53 -9.26
N ALA A 136 12.46 8.83 -10.39
CA ALA A 136 13.03 8.60 -11.71
C ALA A 136 14.31 9.43 -11.90
N GLN A 137 14.33 10.66 -11.39
CA GLN A 137 15.50 11.53 -11.43
C GLN A 137 16.64 11.00 -10.54
N ALA A 138 16.33 10.44 -9.37
CA ALA A 138 17.34 9.89 -8.45
C ALA A 138 18.04 8.64 -9.01
N GLN A 139 17.36 7.85 -9.85
CA GLN A 139 17.97 6.68 -10.51
C GLN A 139 19.03 7.06 -11.55
N TYR A 140 18.84 8.19 -12.21
CA TYR A 140 19.79 8.71 -13.20
C TYR A 140 20.01 10.21 -12.94
N PRO A 141 20.85 10.59 -11.96
CA PRO A 141 21.03 11.99 -11.57
C PRO A 141 21.47 12.91 -12.71
N ASN A 142 22.25 12.37 -13.66
CA ASN A 142 22.71 13.07 -14.87
C ASN A 142 21.84 12.78 -16.11
N GLY A 143 20.79 11.97 -15.96
CA GLY A 143 19.88 11.59 -17.01
C GLY A 143 18.77 12.61 -17.23
N ARG A 144 17.98 12.39 -18.29
CA ARG A 144 16.77 13.18 -18.57
C ARG A 144 15.54 12.35 -18.22
N VAL A 145 14.63 12.92 -17.44
CA VAL A 145 13.31 12.33 -17.18
C VAL A 145 12.35 12.81 -18.27
N LEU A 146 11.86 11.89 -19.09
CA LEU A 146 10.84 12.14 -20.10
C LEU A 146 9.51 11.61 -19.56
N VAL A 147 8.47 12.45 -19.54
CA VAL A 147 7.20 12.12 -18.92
C VAL A 147 6.09 12.11 -19.96
N VAL A 148 5.32 11.03 -20.00
CA VAL A 148 4.06 10.92 -20.75
C VAL A 148 2.95 10.75 -19.73
N VAL A 149 2.02 11.70 -19.67
CA VAL A 149 0.84 11.66 -18.78
C VAL A 149 -0.45 11.69 -19.60
N GLY A 150 -1.50 11.08 -19.06
CA GLY A 150 -2.86 11.21 -19.56
C GLY A 150 -3.76 11.86 -18.51
N SER A 151 -4.67 12.74 -18.93
CA SER A 151 -5.70 13.28 -18.04
C SER A 151 -7.02 12.56 -18.27
N PRO A 152 -7.66 11.99 -17.24
CA PRO A 152 -9.02 11.49 -17.37
C PRO A 152 -9.96 12.68 -17.54
N GLY A 153 -10.75 12.69 -18.62
CA GLY A 153 -11.79 13.71 -18.81
C GLY A 153 -12.81 13.66 -17.66
N ASN A 154 -13.42 14.81 -17.37
CA ASN A 154 -14.57 14.92 -16.45
C ASN A 154 -14.29 14.56 -14.97
N LYS A 155 -13.05 14.74 -14.48
CA LYS A 155 -12.65 14.51 -13.07
C LYS A 155 -12.38 15.78 -12.26
N GLY A 156 -12.72 16.96 -12.79
CA GLY A 156 -12.53 18.26 -12.13
C GLY A 156 -13.71 19.22 -12.32
N VAL A 157 -14.90 18.69 -12.54
CA VAL A 157 -16.19 19.41 -12.57
C VAL A 157 -16.95 19.18 -11.29
#